data_AF-A0A925FR06-F1
#
_entry.id   AF-A0A925FR06-F1
#
_cell.length_a   1.000
_cell.length_b   1.000
_cell.length_c   1.000
_cell.angle_alpha   90.00
_cell.angle_beta   90.00
_cell.angle_gamma   90.00
#
_symmetry.space_group_name_H-M   'P 1'
#
loop_
_entity.id
_entity.type
_entity.pdbx_description
1 polymer ?
#
loop_
_entity_poly.entity_id
_entity_poly.type
_entity_poly.pdbx_seq_one_letter_code
_entity_poly.pdbx_strand_id
1 'polypeptide(L)'
;MKTGNRDLLVLVKDEFMNQHEIETELEQLNSILYKLETVESFCKAHEIFDVARHKVIEKRKKLVQIIHQPELKPFLFIYNKN
;
A
#
# COMPACT_ATOMS: atom_id res chain seq x y z
N MET A 1 -3.04 -8.79 -10.28
CA MET A 1 -3.77 -7.54 -9.94
C MET A 1 -3.73 -6.67 -11.19
N LYS A 2 -4.85 -6.03 -11.55
CA LYS A 2 -4.95 -5.20 -12.75
C LYS A 2 -3.81 -4.18 -12.75
N THR A 3 -3.19 -3.95 -13.90
CA THR A 3 -2.38 -2.76 -14.20
C THR A 3 -3.28 -1.56 -13.96
N GLY A 4 -3.36 -1.10 -12.72
CA GLY A 4 -4.00 0.14 -12.38
C GLY A 4 -3.16 1.22 -13.02
N ASN A 5 -3.78 2.09 -13.81
CA ASN A 5 -3.27 3.44 -13.97
C ASN A 5 -3.11 3.99 -12.55
N ARG A 6 -1.89 3.90 -12.01
CA ARG A 6 -1.57 4.45 -10.70
C ARG A 6 -1.44 5.94 -10.96
N ASP A 7 -2.40 6.72 -10.51
CA ASP A 7 -2.27 8.17 -10.45
C ASP A 7 -1.26 8.50 -9.33
N LEU A 8 0.03 8.33 -9.65
CA LEU A 8 1.12 8.70 -8.76
C LEU A 8 1.28 10.21 -8.83
N LEU A 9 0.79 10.91 -7.81
CA LEU A 9 1.11 12.32 -7.61
C LEU A 9 2.56 12.40 -7.12
N VAL A 10 3.50 12.55 -8.06
CA VAL A 10 4.93 12.70 -7.76
C VAL A 10 5.28 14.18 -7.76
N LEU A 11 5.80 14.66 -6.63
CA LEU A 11 6.34 16.02 -6.55
C LEU A 11 7.74 16.00 -7.17
N VAL A 12 7.82 16.39 -8.44
CA VAL A 12 9.08 16.50 -9.17
C VAL A 12 9.74 17.85 -8.86
N LYS A 13 11.03 17.85 -8.54
CA LYS A 13 11.84 19.08 -8.53
C LYS A 13 12.33 19.34 -9.95
N ASP A 14 11.52 20.05 -10.73
CA ASP A 14 11.77 20.37 -12.15
C ASP A 14 13.06 21.17 -12.41
N GLU A 15 13.68 21.76 -11.39
CA GLU A 15 14.90 22.58 -11.58
C GLU A 15 16.10 21.80 -12.16
N PHE A 16 16.08 20.46 -12.11
CA PHE A 16 17.22 19.63 -12.52
C PHE A 16 16.88 18.42 -13.40
N MET A 17 15.62 18.23 -13.80
CA MET A 17 15.19 17.05 -14.53
C MET A 17 14.47 17.41 -15.82
N ASN A 18 14.84 16.76 -16.91
CA ASN A 18 14.09 16.80 -18.15
C ASN A 18 12.97 15.74 -18.17
N GLN A 19 12.01 15.88 -19.09
CA GLN A 19 10.85 15.01 -19.20
C GLN A 19 11.20 13.51 -19.27
N HIS A 20 12.29 13.15 -19.96
CA HIS A 20 12.71 11.76 -20.12
C HIS A 20 13.27 11.17 -18.82
N GLU A 21 13.99 11.97 -18.03
CA GLU A 21 14.49 11.57 -16.72
C GLU A 21 13.32 11.32 -15.76
N ILE A 22 12.30 12.18 -15.78
CA ILE A 22 11.08 12.01 -14.98
C ILE A 22 10.35 10.71 -15.34
N GLU A 23 10.19 10.43 -16.64
CA GLU A 23 9.57 9.19 -17.11
C GLU A 23 10.34 7.95 -16.65
N THR A 24 11.67 8.00 -16.73
CA THR A 24 12.55 6.91 -16.28
C THR A 24 12.41 6.64 -14.79
N GLU A 25 12.42 7.69 -13.95
CA GLU A 25 12.21 7.57 -12.51
C GLU A 25 10.82 7.01 -12.19
N LEU A 26 9.79 7.46 -12.91
CA LEU A 26 8.43 6.96 -12.76
C LEU A 26 8.34 5.45 -13.07
N GLU A 27 8.97 4.99 -14.15
CA GLU A 27 9.03 3.57 -14.51
C GLU A 27 9.74 2.73 -13.43
N GLN A 28 10.86 3.22 -12.92
CA GLN A 28 11.60 2.56 -11.83
C GLN A 28 10.75 2.45 -10.57
N LEU A 29 10.11 3.56 -10.17
CA LEU A 29 9.20 3.58 -9.02
C LEU A 29 8.03 2.60 -9.22
N ASN A 30 7.43 2.60 -10.40
CA ASN A 30 6.33 1.70 -10.74
C ASN A 30 6.75 0.22 -10.63
N SER A 31 7.97 -0.11 -11.07
CA SER A 31 8.57 -1.45 -10.95
C SER A 31 8.79 -1.87 -9.50
N ILE A 32 9.28 -0.96 -8.66
CA ILE A 32 9.48 -1.21 -7.22
C ILE A 32 8.13 -1.46 -6.54
N LEU A 33 7.15 -0.58 -6.74
CA LEU A 33 5.82 -0.69 -6.16
C LEU A 33 5.11 -1.96 -6.61
N TYR A 34 5.24 -2.34 -7.89
CA TYR A 34 4.67 -3.58 -8.42
C TYR A 34 5.16 -4.84 -7.67
N LYS A 35 6.44 -4.87 -7.28
CA LYS A 35 7.01 -5.99 -6.52
C LYS A 35 6.61 -5.96 -5.05
N LEU A 36 6.40 -4.77 -4.48
CA LEU A 36 6.13 -4.59 -3.05
C LEU A 36 4.65 -4.64 -2.68
N GLU A 37 3.73 -4.26 -3.57
CA GLU A 37 2.28 -4.25 -3.34
C GLU A 37 1.65 -5.66 -3.40
N THR A 38 2.25 -6.60 -2.67
CA THR A 38 1.73 -7.96 -2.53
C THR A 38 0.99 -8.10 -1.22
N VAL A 39 0.02 -9.03 -1.19
CA VAL A 39 -0.67 -9.44 0.04
C VAL A 39 0.32 -9.92 1.11
N GLU A 40 1.44 -10.52 0.70
CA GLU A 40 2.48 -10.97 1.62
C GLU A 40 3.21 -9.79 2.28
N SER A 41 3.65 -8.81 1.51
CA SER A 41 4.25 -7.58 2.03
C SER A 41 3.28 -6.85 2.95
N PHE A 42 2.01 -6.75 2.55
CA PHE A 42 0.96 -6.16 3.37
C PHE A 42 0.87 -6.86 4.74
N CYS A 43 0.75 -8.19 4.76
CA CYS A 43 0.60 -8.95 6.00
C CYS A 43 1.85 -8.92 6.91
N LYS A 44 3.03 -8.65 6.34
CA LYS A 44 4.27 -8.48 7.13
C LYS A 44 4.37 -7.10 7.76
N ALA A 45 4.03 -6.06 6.99
CA ALA A 45 4.21 -4.67 7.41
C ALA A 45 3.03 -4.11 8.23
N HIS A 46 1.86 -4.75 8.19
CA HIS A 46 0.64 -4.20 8.81
C HIS A 46 0.03 -5.13 9.86
N GLU A 47 -0.64 -4.50 10.81
CA GLU A 47 -1.60 -5.11 11.73
C GLU A 47 -2.91 -4.34 11.72
N ILE A 48 -3.95 -4.92 12.32
CA ILE A 48 -5.25 -4.26 12.42
C ILE A 48 -5.64 -4.09 13.88
N PHE A 49 -5.91 -2.85 14.28
CA PHE A 49 -6.51 -2.54 15.57
C PHE A 49 -8.03 -2.63 15.46
N ASP A 50 -8.59 -3.61 16.15
CA ASP A 50 -10.02 -3.72 16.38
C ASP A 50 -10.34 -3.04 17.71
N VAL A 51 -10.61 -1.74 17.63
CA VAL A 51 -10.86 -0.89 18.81
C VAL A 51 -12.19 -1.27 19.47
N ALA A 52 -13.19 -1.66 18.67
CA ALA A 52 -14.47 -2.14 19.20
C ALA A 52 -14.29 -3.36 20.11
N ARG A 53 -13.31 -4.22 19.82
CA ARG A 53 -13.02 -5.45 20.59
C ARG A 53 -11.76 -5.38 21.44
N HIS A 54 -11.08 -4.22 21.49
CA HIS A 54 -9.82 -4.01 22.19
C HIS A 54 -8.75 -5.06 21.85
N LYS A 55 -8.56 -5.37 20.57
CA LYS A 55 -7.66 -6.43 20.10
C LYS A 55 -6.81 -5.98 18.92
N VAL A 56 -5.60 -6.53 18.87
CA VAL A 56 -4.71 -6.45 17.71
C VAL A 56 -4.85 -7.73 16.89
N ILE A 57 -5.02 -7.59 15.58
CA ILE A 57 -5.13 -8.69 14.62
C ILE A 57 -3.88 -8.71 13.76
N GLU A 58 -3.08 -9.76 13.92
CA GLU A 58 -1.84 -9.97 13.14
C GLU A 58 -1.87 -11.25 12.31
N LYS A 59 -2.86 -12.13 12.55
CA LYS A 59 -2.96 -13.42 11.86
C LYS A 59 -3.20 -13.19 10.37
N ARG A 60 -2.24 -13.61 9.52
CA ARG A 60 -2.28 -13.49 8.04
C ARG A 60 -3.66 -13.78 7.45
N LYS A 61 -4.27 -14.92 7.78
CA LYS A 61 -5.60 -15.31 7.26
C LYS A 61 -6.68 -14.25 7.54
N LYS A 62 -6.66 -13.65 8.75
CA LYS A 62 -7.62 -12.59 9.12
C LYS A 62 -7.30 -11.26 8.43
N LEU A 63 -6.03 -10.88 8.35
CA LEU A 63 -5.60 -9.68 7.63
C LEU A 63 -6.08 -9.73 6.18
N VAL A 64 -5.84 -10.85 5.49
CA VAL A 64 -6.30 -11.10 4.12
C VAL A 64 -7.82 -10.98 4.02
N GLN A 65 -8.56 -11.61 4.93
CA GLN A 65 -10.04 -11.53 4.93
C GLN A 65 -10.55 -10.11 5.15
N ILE A 66 -9.83 -9.26 5.88
CA ILE A 66 -10.25 -7.88 6.14
C ILE A 66 -9.98 -7.00 4.93
N ILE A 67 -8.79 -7.08 4.32
CA ILE A 67 -8.45 -6.21 3.16
C ILE A 67 -9.24 -6.54 1.89
N HIS A 68 -9.80 -7.75 1.79
CA HIS A 68 -10.65 -8.12 0.65
C HIS A 68 -12.12 -7.72 0.87
N GLN A 69 -12.47 -7.16 2.04
CA GLN A 69 -13.80 -6.58 2.21
C GLN A 69 -13.87 -5.29 1.38
N PRO A 70 -14.99 -5.05 0.67
CA PRO A 70 -15.14 -3.83 -0.14
C PRO A 70 -15.09 -2.57 0.72
N GLU A 71 -15.52 -2.67 1.97
CA GLU A 71 -15.49 -1.59 2.95
C GLU A 71 -14.95 -2.12 4.28
N LEU A 72 -14.13 -1.30 4.94
CA LEU A 72 -13.62 -1.60 6.26
C LEU A 72 -14.70 -1.33 7.30
N LYS A 73 -14.95 -2.29 8.20
CA LYS A 73 -15.90 -2.08 9.29
C LYS A 73 -15.45 -0.91 10.17
N PRO A 74 -16.38 -0.12 10.71
CA PRO A 74 -16.06 0.92 11.68
C PRO A 74 -15.20 0.38 12.81
N PHE A 75 -14.28 1.21 13.31
CA PHE A 75 -13.35 0.89 14.41
C PHE A 75 -12.31 -0.21 14.13
N LEU A 76 -12.18 -0.65 12.88
CA LEU A 76 -10.99 -1.35 12.41
C LEU A 76 -10.03 -0.32 11.81
N PHE A 77 -8.78 -0.31 12.28
CA PHE A 77 -7.73 0.56 11.75
C PHE A 77 -6.58 -0.30 11.24
N ILE A 78 -6.19 -0.09 9.99
CA ILE A 78 -4.98 -0.69 9.43
C ILE A 78 -3.81 0.16 9.90
N TYR A 79 -2.86 -0.45 10.59
CA TYR A 79 -1.69 0.21 11.16
C TYR A 79 -0.42 -0.37 10.55
N ASN A 80 0.50 0.50 10.14
CA ASN A 80 1.82 0.10 9.66
C ASN A 80 2.78 -0.03 10.85
N LYS A 81 3.53 -1.13 10.91
CA LYS A 81 4.42 -1.46 12.03
C LYS A 81 5.75 -0.69 12.02
N ASN A 82 6.05 0.07 10.96
CA ASN A 82 7.29 0.84 10.80
C ASN A 82 7.28 2.16 11.57
#